data_AF-A0A7C5NXU6-F1
#
_entry.id   AF-A0A7C5NXU6-F1
#
_cell.length_a   1.000
_cell.length_b   1.000
_cell.length_c   1.000
_cell.angle_alpha   90.00
_cell.angle_beta   90.00
_cell.angle_gamma   90.00
#
_symmetry.space_group_name_H-M   'P 1'
#
loop_
_entity.id
_entity.type
_entity.pdbx_description
1 polymer ?
#
loop_
_entity_poly.entity_id
_entity_poly.type
_entity_poly.pdbx_seq_one_letter_code
_entity_poly.pdbx_strand_id
1 'polypeptide(L)'
;MAGSKDQRIEHGRQLARELFEWTLPELMRPDEQRLADLRVKYRRLSQAQFDDVLRQVREAKLYQQERIGWQAVPHDIAVLVLVLVTVVVDLRVGIAACVGVLVLLESLFQFYFNRKLYRPLSFLVWLTYPAYLLFGYWIYRMGYGIPYIVVGVLLASLGTFVLGALSRLPVRMILEARARGRQEGEQRRKAPSDKRT
;
A
#
# COMPACT_ATOMS: atom_id res chain seq x y z
N MET A 1 -43.27 2.99 -10.24
CA MET A 1 -42.52 2.46 -9.08
C MET A 1 -40.98 2.49 -9.24
N ALA A 2 -40.40 3.13 -10.27
CA ALA A 2 -38.94 3.22 -10.44
C ALA A 2 -38.25 4.25 -9.52
N GLY A 3 -38.91 5.38 -9.23
CA GLY A 3 -38.29 6.50 -8.50
C GLY A 3 -37.89 6.24 -7.05
N SER A 4 -38.52 5.29 -6.33
CA SER A 4 -38.14 5.00 -4.94
C SER A 4 -36.88 4.16 -4.81
N LYS A 5 -36.54 3.36 -5.84
CA LYS A 5 -35.34 2.52 -5.83
C LYS A 5 -34.10 3.35 -6.12
N ASP A 6 -34.18 4.24 -7.10
CA ASP A 6 -33.09 5.15 -7.47
C ASP A 6 -32.79 6.14 -6.33
N GLN A 7 -33.81 6.65 -5.65
CA GLN A 7 -33.63 7.49 -4.46
C GLN A 7 -32.96 6.75 -3.30
N ARG A 8 -33.27 5.47 -3.07
CA ARG A 8 -32.60 4.67 -2.02
C ARG A 8 -31.13 4.42 -2.34
N ILE A 9 -30.80 4.15 -3.61
CA ILE A 9 -29.41 3.98 -4.06
C ILE A 9 -28.62 5.27 -3.85
N GLU A 10 -29.20 6.42 -4.20
CA GLU A 10 -28.54 7.72 -4.01
C GLU A 10 -28.32 8.05 -2.53
N HIS A 11 -29.31 7.79 -1.67
CA HIS A 11 -29.14 7.93 -0.21
C HIS A 11 -28.05 7.01 0.33
N GLY A 12 -27.97 5.76 -0.15
CA GLY A 12 -26.88 4.84 0.21
C GLY A 12 -25.51 5.36 -0.24
N ARG A 13 -25.43 5.96 -1.43
CA ARG A 13 -24.20 6.57 -1.96
C ARG A 13 -23.76 7.79 -1.14
N GLN A 14 -24.70 8.62 -0.72
CA GLN A 14 -24.43 9.79 0.13
C GLN A 14 -23.95 9.37 1.52
N LEU A 15 -24.61 8.38 2.14
CA LEU A 15 -24.15 7.78 3.39
C LEU A 15 -22.74 7.22 3.24
N ALA A 16 -22.46 6.49 2.17
CA ALA A 16 -21.15 5.92 1.92
C ALA A 16 -20.06 7.00 1.81
N ARG A 17 -20.33 8.11 1.12
CA ARG A 17 -19.40 9.25 1.03
C ARG A 17 -19.12 9.86 2.40
N GLU A 18 -20.16 10.13 3.18
CA GLU A 18 -20.02 10.74 4.50
C GLU A 18 -19.27 9.83 5.49
N LEU A 19 -19.55 8.53 5.47
CA LEU A 19 -18.80 7.53 6.24
C LEU A 19 -17.35 7.39 5.74
N PHE A 20 -17.09 7.62 4.45
CA PHE A 20 -15.73 7.56 3.91
C PHE A 20 -14.87 8.74 4.34
N GLU A 21 -15.44 9.83 4.86
CA GLU A 21 -14.66 10.92 5.47
C GLU A 21 -14.18 10.57 6.89
N TRP A 22 -14.82 9.60 7.55
CA TRP A 22 -14.50 9.24 8.94
C TRP A 22 -13.17 8.50 9.04
N THR A 23 -12.42 8.70 10.12
CA THR A 23 -11.19 7.91 10.33
C THR A 23 -11.50 6.43 10.54
N LEU A 24 -10.55 5.54 10.25
CA LEU A 24 -10.78 4.10 10.46
C LEU A 24 -11.15 3.76 11.92
N PRO A 25 -10.51 4.35 12.96
CA PRO A 25 -10.94 4.17 14.34
C PRO A 25 -12.41 4.55 14.57
N GLU A 26 -12.86 5.68 14.02
CA GLU A 26 -14.26 6.12 14.07
C GLU A 26 -15.21 5.14 13.37
N LEU A 27 -14.79 4.51 12.27
CA LEU A 27 -15.61 3.50 11.58
C LEU A 27 -15.65 2.15 12.30
N MET A 28 -14.59 1.80 13.02
CA MET A 28 -14.50 0.55 13.79
C MET A 28 -15.24 0.63 15.12
N ARG A 29 -15.21 1.81 15.76
CA ARG A 29 -15.88 2.12 17.02
C ARG A 29 -16.60 3.47 16.87
N PRO A 30 -17.71 3.48 16.11
CA PRO A 30 -18.46 4.71 15.91
C PRO A 30 -19.09 5.16 17.21
N ASP A 31 -19.05 6.47 17.44
CA ASP A 31 -19.82 7.10 18.50
C ASP A 31 -21.32 6.84 18.28
N GLU A 32 -22.00 6.36 19.32
CA GLU A 32 -23.40 5.94 19.24
C GLU A 32 -24.31 7.13 18.91
N GLN A 33 -24.00 8.32 19.43
CA GLN A 33 -24.77 9.53 19.18
C GLN A 33 -24.64 9.97 17.72
N ARG A 34 -23.41 10.07 17.20
CA ARG A 34 -23.15 10.41 15.80
C ARG A 34 -23.76 9.39 14.83
N LEU A 35 -23.79 8.11 15.22
CA LEU A 35 -24.38 7.05 14.41
C LEU A 35 -25.92 7.10 14.45
N ALA A 36 -26.52 7.48 15.58
CA ALA A 36 -27.95 7.74 15.68
C ALA A 36 -28.38 8.93 14.81
N ASP A 37 -27.61 10.02 14.81
CA ASP A 37 -27.86 11.19 13.95
C ASP A 37 -27.83 10.82 12.46
N LEU A 38 -26.86 10.00 12.05
CA LEU A 38 -26.79 9.47 10.69
C LEU A 38 -28.00 8.60 10.33
N ARG A 39 -28.49 7.75 11.25
CA ARG A 39 -29.69 6.94 11.01
C ARG A 39 -30.92 7.82 10.80
N VAL A 40 -31.06 8.90 11.57
CA VAL A 40 -32.14 9.88 11.40
C VAL A 40 -32.03 10.58 10.05
N LYS A 41 -30.82 11.05 9.70
CA LYS A 41 -30.52 11.71 8.42
C LYS A 41 -30.81 10.81 7.21
N TYR A 42 -30.49 9.52 7.30
CA TYR A 42 -30.69 8.54 6.24
C TYR A 42 -31.85 7.56 6.49
N ARG A 43 -32.91 7.99 7.19
CA ARG A 43 -34.10 7.18 7.57
C ARG A 43 -34.82 6.46 6.43
N ARG A 44 -34.53 6.82 5.17
CA ARG A 44 -35.08 6.17 3.97
C ARG A 44 -34.45 4.81 3.68
N LEU A 45 -33.27 4.53 4.26
CA LEU A 45 -32.64 3.22 4.24
C LEU A 45 -33.24 2.37 5.35
N SER A 46 -33.46 1.08 5.09
CA SER A 46 -33.74 0.15 6.18
C SER A 46 -32.51 -0.03 7.06
N GLN A 47 -32.70 -0.48 8.30
CA GLN A 47 -31.59 -0.78 9.21
C GLN A 47 -30.56 -1.73 8.56
N ALA A 48 -31.03 -2.77 7.88
CA ALA A 48 -30.17 -3.71 7.16
C ALA A 48 -29.36 -3.03 6.02
N GLN A 49 -29.95 -2.09 5.29
CA GLN A 49 -29.24 -1.34 4.24
C GLN A 49 -28.21 -0.37 4.81
N PHE A 50 -28.54 0.29 5.91
CA PHE A 50 -27.62 1.18 6.62
C PHE A 50 -26.40 0.41 7.14
N ASP A 51 -26.63 -0.72 7.81
CA ASP A 51 -25.58 -1.56 8.38
C ASP A 51 -24.71 -2.19 7.28
N ASP A 52 -25.30 -2.54 6.14
CA ASP A 52 -24.55 -3.06 4.99
C ASP A 52 -23.63 -1.99 4.38
N VAL A 53 -24.12 -0.76 4.19
CA VAL A 53 -23.29 0.37 3.71
C VAL A 53 -22.14 0.64 4.68
N LEU A 54 -22.42 0.67 5.99
CA LEU A 54 -21.39 0.85 7.02
C LEU A 54 -20.31 -0.25 6.96
N ARG A 55 -20.74 -1.50 6.83
CA ARG A 55 -19.84 -2.65 6.68
C ARG A 55 -18.97 -2.54 5.42
N GLN A 56 -19.57 -2.18 4.29
CA GLN A 56 -18.86 -2.02 3.01
C GLN A 56 -17.83 -0.89 3.07
N VAL A 57 -18.17 0.26 3.67
CA VAL A 57 -17.23 1.38 3.82
C VAL A 57 -16.07 1.00 4.74
N ARG A 58 -16.36 0.35 5.87
CA ARG A 58 -15.33 -0.15 6.80
C ARG A 58 -14.39 -1.12 6.09
N GLU A 59 -14.92 -2.09 5.35
CA GLU A 59 -14.11 -3.07 4.63
C GLU A 59 -13.29 -2.43 3.51
N ALA A 60 -13.87 -1.48 2.77
CA ALA A 60 -13.16 -0.74 1.73
C ALA A 60 -11.99 0.07 2.31
N LYS A 61 -12.20 0.77 3.44
CA LYS A 61 -11.12 1.51 4.12
C LYS A 61 -10.03 0.59 4.66
N LEU A 62 -10.41 -0.51 5.30
CA LEU A 62 -9.46 -1.52 5.76
C LEU A 62 -8.61 -2.05 4.61
N TYR A 63 -9.25 -2.42 3.51
CA TYR A 63 -8.57 -2.90 2.32
C TYR A 63 -7.61 -1.86 1.73
N GLN A 64 -8.01 -0.58 1.68
CA GLN A 64 -7.13 0.50 1.24
C GLN A 64 -5.91 0.66 2.15
N GLN A 65 -6.10 0.65 3.48
CA GLN A 65 -4.99 0.76 4.42
C GLN A 65 -4.04 -0.44 4.33
N GLU A 66 -4.57 -1.66 4.23
CA GLU A 66 -3.78 -2.88 4.03
C GLU A 66 -2.99 -2.80 2.70
N ARG A 67 -3.59 -2.24 1.64
CA ARG A 67 -2.93 -2.06 0.34
C ARG A 67 -1.84 -1.00 0.38
N ILE A 68 -2.02 0.07 1.15
CA ILE A 68 -0.97 1.07 1.38
C ILE A 68 0.18 0.45 2.19
N GLY A 69 -0.14 -0.23 3.30
CA GLY A 69 0.87 -0.92 4.10
C GLY A 69 1.65 -1.98 3.32
N TRP A 70 0.98 -2.69 2.41
CA TRP A 70 1.62 -3.65 1.50
C TRP A 70 2.75 -3.05 0.66
N GLN A 71 2.64 -1.78 0.28
CA GLN A 71 3.68 -1.09 -0.49
C GLN A 71 4.92 -0.74 0.35
N ALA A 72 4.83 -0.77 1.68
CA ALA A 72 5.95 -0.53 2.58
C ALA A 72 6.71 -1.81 2.93
N VAL A 73 6.11 -2.99 2.78
CA VAL A 73 6.73 -4.28 3.15
C VAL A 73 8.08 -4.54 2.45
N PRO A 74 8.27 -4.27 1.13
CA PRO A 74 9.57 -4.44 0.48
C PRO A 74 10.69 -3.64 1.15
N HIS A 75 10.37 -2.42 1.60
CA HIS A 75 11.29 -1.57 2.34
C HIS A 75 11.67 -2.21 3.68
N ASP A 76 10.69 -2.66 4.47
CA ASP A 76 10.94 -3.25 5.78
C ASP A 76 11.85 -4.48 5.69
N ILE A 77 11.59 -5.36 4.72
CA ILE A 77 12.43 -6.54 4.47
C ILE A 77 13.84 -6.13 4.03
N ALA A 78 13.97 -5.15 3.12
CA ALA A 78 15.27 -4.70 2.64
C ALA A 78 16.13 -4.11 3.77
N VAL A 79 15.54 -3.38 4.71
CA VAL A 79 16.22 -2.86 5.90
C VAL A 79 16.68 -4.01 6.81
N LEU A 80 15.82 -5.00 7.06
CA LEU A 80 16.21 -6.17 7.85
C LEU A 80 17.40 -6.91 7.23
N VAL A 81 17.38 -7.10 5.91
CA VAL A 81 18.50 -7.70 5.17
C VAL A 81 19.76 -6.85 5.26
N LEU A 82 19.65 -5.53 5.08
CA LEU A 82 20.78 -4.60 5.20
C LEU A 82 21.48 -4.79 6.56
N VAL A 83 20.71 -4.75 7.65
CA VAL A 83 21.26 -4.82 9.00
C VAL A 83 21.85 -6.19 9.28
N LEU A 84 21.13 -7.27 8.98
CA LEU A 84 21.59 -8.64 9.24
C LEU A 84 22.89 -8.96 8.48
N VAL A 85 22.94 -8.64 7.19
CA VAL A 85 24.13 -8.90 6.37
C VAL A 85 25.30 -8.00 6.76
N THR A 86 25.04 -6.74 7.13
CA THR A 86 26.09 -5.82 7.60
C THR A 86 26.72 -6.32 8.89
N VAL A 87 25.91 -6.80 9.84
CA VAL A 87 26.41 -7.28 11.14
C VAL A 87 27.21 -8.58 11.00
N VAL A 88 26.83 -9.48 10.08
CA VAL A 88 27.48 -10.79 9.91
C VAL A 88 28.68 -10.75 8.96
N VAL A 89 28.61 -9.94 7.90
CA VAL A 89 29.61 -9.94 6.81
C VAL A 89 30.35 -8.62 6.78
N ASP A 90 29.73 -7.60 6.17
CA ASP A 90 30.26 -6.24 6.07
C ASP A 90 29.18 -5.32 5.47
N LEU A 91 29.32 -4.01 5.71
CA LEU A 91 28.42 -2.98 5.18
C LEU A 91 28.30 -3.00 3.65
N ARG A 92 29.41 -3.24 2.92
CA ARG A 92 29.39 -3.24 1.45
C ARG A 92 28.49 -4.35 0.90
N VAL A 93 28.61 -5.54 1.48
CA VAL A 93 27.78 -6.71 1.11
C VAL A 93 26.33 -6.48 1.56
N GLY A 94 26.14 -5.88 2.72
CA GLY A 94 24.80 -5.50 3.22
C GLY A 94 24.07 -4.55 2.29
N ILE A 95 24.74 -3.51 1.78
CA ILE A 95 24.16 -2.56 0.81
C ILE A 95 23.79 -3.28 -0.48
N ALA A 96 24.69 -4.09 -1.04
CA ALA A 96 24.42 -4.83 -2.28
C ALA A 96 23.22 -5.79 -2.13
N ALA A 97 23.17 -6.53 -1.02
CA ALA A 97 22.05 -7.43 -0.71
C ALA A 97 20.74 -6.67 -0.51
N CYS A 98 20.77 -5.55 0.22
CA CYS A 98 19.62 -4.66 0.44
C CYS A 98 19.03 -4.18 -0.89
N VAL A 99 19.86 -3.62 -1.77
CA VAL A 99 19.42 -3.11 -3.08
C VAL A 99 18.84 -4.24 -3.93
N GLY A 100 19.52 -5.40 -4.00
CA GLY A 100 19.05 -6.55 -4.78
C GLY A 100 17.70 -7.07 -4.30
N VAL A 101 17.55 -7.27 -2.97
CA VAL A 101 16.29 -7.72 -2.36
C VAL A 101 15.18 -6.68 -2.55
N LEU A 102 15.48 -5.40 -2.37
CA LEU A 102 14.51 -4.31 -2.55
C LEU A 102 13.96 -4.29 -3.97
N VAL A 103 14.83 -4.35 -4.99
CA VAL A 103 14.41 -4.36 -6.40
C VAL A 103 13.55 -5.59 -6.71
N LEU A 104 13.95 -6.76 -6.23
CA LEU A 104 13.21 -8.00 -6.42
C LEU A 104 11.81 -7.93 -5.78
N LEU A 105 11.73 -7.48 -4.53
CA LEU A 105 10.48 -7.42 -3.77
C LEU A 105 9.56 -6.33 -4.29
N GLU A 106 10.07 -5.14 -4.61
CA GLU A 106 9.27 -4.07 -5.23
C GLU A 106 8.66 -4.53 -6.56
N SER A 107 9.43 -5.28 -7.37
CA SER A 107 8.91 -5.88 -8.59
C SER A 107 7.77 -6.87 -8.30
N LEU A 108 7.92 -7.75 -7.31
CA LEU A 108 6.91 -8.75 -6.98
C LEU A 108 5.64 -8.14 -6.36
N PHE A 109 5.81 -7.23 -5.40
CA PHE A 109 4.72 -6.64 -4.61
C PHE A 109 3.88 -5.64 -5.41
N GLN A 110 4.43 -5.08 -6.50
CA GLN A 110 3.65 -4.28 -7.45
C GLN A 110 2.56 -5.09 -8.17
N PHE A 111 2.84 -6.35 -8.50
CA PHE A 111 1.92 -7.19 -9.26
C PHE A 111 0.93 -7.95 -8.40
N TYR A 112 1.34 -8.29 -7.19
CA TYR A 112 0.61 -9.21 -6.34
C TYR A 112 0.25 -8.54 -5.03
N PHE A 113 -1.04 -8.50 -4.70
CA PHE A 113 -1.53 -8.13 -3.38
C PHE A 113 -2.25 -9.32 -2.75
N ASN A 114 -1.80 -9.74 -1.58
CA ASN A 114 -2.49 -10.79 -0.81
C ASN A 114 -2.74 -10.33 0.63
N ARG A 115 -4.03 -10.11 0.91
CA ARG A 115 -4.54 -9.69 2.22
C ARG A 115 -4.15 -10.62 3.37
N LYS A 116 -4.11 -11.93 3.13
CA LYS A 116 -3.74 -12.92 4.17
C LYS A 116 -2.25 -12.85 4.49
N LEU A 117 -1.41 -12.56 3.49
CA LEU A 117 0.04 -12.44 3.66
C LEU A 117 0.44 -11.08 4.26
N TYR A 118 -0.36 -10.02 4.03
CA TYR A 118 -0.12 -8.71 4.62
C TYR A 118 -0.08 -8.76 6.15
N ARG A 119 -0.99 -9.51 6.80
CA ARG A 119 -1.05 -9.58 8.28
C ARG A 119 0.28 -10.00 8.93
N PRO A 120 0.88 -11.15 8.58
CA PRO A 120 2.19 -11.52 9.15
C PRO A 120 3.29 -10.56 8.70
N LEU A 121 3.28 -10.09 7.44
CA LEU A 121 4.30 -9.15 6.95
C LEU A 121 4.24 -7.79 7.65
N SER A 122 3.06 -7.34 8.08
CA SER A 122 2.90 -6.09 8.85
C SER A 122 3.60 -6.14 10.21
N PHE A 123 3.90 -7.33 10.76
CA PHE A 123 4.72 -7.43 11.97
C PHE A 123 6.20 -7.13 11.69
N LEU A 124 6.68 -7.27 10.45
CA LEU A 124 8.06 -6.94 10.09
C LEU A 124 8.36 -5.45 10.29
N VAL A 125 7.37 -4.57 10.12
CA VAL A 125 7.48 -3.15 10.44
C VAL A 125 8.02 -2.97 11.86
N TRP A 126 7.53 -3.75 12.82
CA TRP A 126 7.98 -3.65 14.21
C TRP A 126 9.42 -4.12 14.42
N LEU A 127 9.90 -5.04 13.58
CA LEU A 127 11.29 -5.51 13.60
C LEU A 127 12.28 -4.51 12.98
N THR A 128 11.80 -3.55 12.18
CA THR A 128 12.69 -2.51 11.62
C THR A 128 13.23 -1.57 12.72
N TYR A 129 12.44 -1.24 13.75
CA TYR A 129 12.89 -0.41 14.87
C TYR A 129 14.11 -0.98 15.62
N PRO A 130 14.09 -2.24 16.13
CA PRO A 130 15.27 -2.83 16.73
C PRO A 130 16.40 -3.04 15.72
N ALA A 131 16.10 -3.23 14.43
CA ALA A 131 17.14 -3.32 13.40
C ALA A 131 17.89 -1.98 13.23
N TYR A 132 17.20 -0.84 13.22
CA TYR A 132 17.85 0.47 13.19
C TYR A 132 18.69 0.73 14.44
N LEU A 133 18.22 0.32 15.63
CA LEU A 133 19.00 0.40 16.85
C LEU A 133 20.26 -0.47 16.78
N LEU A 134 20.12 -1.70 16.29
CA LEU A 134 21.25 -2.63 16.11
C LEU A 134 22.27 -2.08 15.10
N PHE A 135 21.80 -1.51 13.99
CA PHE A 135 22.63 -0.88 12.98
C PHE A 135 23.39 0.32 13.55
N GLY A 136 22.69 1.19 14.30
CA GLY A 136 23.32 2.33 14.96
C GLY A 136 24.35 1.92 16.00
N TYR A 137 24.05 0.87 16.79
CA TYR A 137 25.00 0.29 17.75
C TYR A 137 26.23 -0.32 17.05
N TRP A 138 26.05 -0.97 15.91
CA TRP A 138 27.15 -1.50 15.12
C TRP A 138 28.07 -0.39 14.59
N ILE A 139 27.50 0.72 14.08
CA ILE A 139 28.26 1.91 13.66
C ILE A 139 28.99 2.55 14.87
N TYR A 140 28.35 2.60 16.04
CA TYR A 140 28.99 3.07 17.27
C TYR A 140 30.21 2.21 17.64
N ARG A 141 30.10 0.88 17.54
CA ARG A 141 31.22 -0.04 17.82
C ARG A 141 32.40 0.10 16.86
N MET A 142 32.17 0.63 15.66
CA MET A 142 33.23 1.00 14.70
C MET A 142 33.96 2.30 15.08
N GLY A 143 33.55 2.99 16.15
CA GLY A 143 34.19 4.22 16.64
C GLY A 143 33.68 5.50 15.98
N TYR A 144 32.60 5.45 15.20
CA TYR A 144 32.00 6.64 14.61
C TYR A 144 31.20 7.44 15.64
N GLY A 145 31.29 8.77 15.56
CA GLY A 145 30.52 9.69 16.39
C GLY A 145 29.02 9.67 16.08
N ILE A 146 28.21 10.14 17.04
CA ILE A 146 26.73 10.19 16.96
C ILE A 146 26.19 10.80 15.64
N PRO A 147 26.76 11.89 15.07
CA PRO A 147 26.27 12.44 13.81
C PRO A 147 26.28 11.43 12.65
N TYR A 148 27.32 10.60 12.55
CA TYR A 148 27.43 9.59 11.49
C TYR A 148 26.45 8.44 11.69
N ILE A 149 26.14 8.09 12.94
CA ILE A 149 25.11 7.09 13.26
C ILE A 149 23.74 7.58 12.77
N VAL A 150 23.39 8.82 13.09
CA VAL A 150 22.12 9.43 12.67
C VAL A 150 22.03 9.47 11.15
N VAL A 151 23.08 9.93 10.46
CA VAL A 151 23.13 9.94 8.99
C VAL A 151 22.99 8.53 8.42
N GLY A 152 23.69 7.53 8.98
CA GLY A 152 23.60 6.15 8.52
C GLY A 152 22.20 5.56 8.65
N VAL A 153 21.53 5.78 9.78
CA VAL A 153 20.15 5.33 10.01
C VAL A 153 19.17 6.06 9.07
N LEU A 154 19.33 7.37 8.89
CA LEU A 154 18.51 8.15 7.97
C LEU A 154 18.69 7.69 6.51
N LEU A 155 19.92 7.40 6.09
CA LEU A 155 20.19 6.87 4.75
C LEU A 155 19.63 5.46 4.56
N ALA A 156 19.74 4.59 5.57
CA ALA A 156 19.13 3.26 5.52
C ALA A 156 17.60 3.33 5.41
N SER A 157 16.98 4.31 6.08
CA SER A 157 15.54 4.53 6.05
C SER A 157 15.07 5.24 4.77
N LEU A 158 15.47 6.49 4.54
CA LEU A 158 15.05 7.27 3.37
C LEU A 158 15.59 6.69 2.06
N GLY A 159 16.82 6.19 2.06
CA GLY A 159 17.46 5.67 0.86
C GLY A 159 16.70 4.48 0.28
N THR A 160 16.24 3.56 1.11
CA THR A 160 15.43 2.41 0.66
C THR A 160 14.04 2.83 0.16
N PHE A 161 13.42 3.88 0.72
CA PHE A 161 12.18 4.46 0.15
C PHE A 161 12.40 5.05 -1.25
N VAL A 162 13.46 5.84 -1.42
CA VAL A 162 13.79 6.48 -2.71
C VAL A 162 14.16 5.42 -3.74
N LEU A 163 15.02 4.46 -3.38
CA LEU A 163 15.42 3.36 -4.25
C LEU A 163 14.23 2.47 -4.63
N GLY A 164 13.30 2.22 -3.70
CA GLY A 164 12.07 1.49 -3.98
C GLY A 164 11.14 2.25 -4.94
N ALA A 165 11.04 3.57 -4.82
CA ALA A 165 10.33 4.39 -5.80
C ALA A 165 10.96 4.31 -7.20
N LEU A 166 12.29 4.33 -7.28
CA LEU A 166 13.02 4.25 -8.55
C LEU A 166 12.94 2.85 -9.19
N SER A 167 13.06 1.78 -8.41
CA SER A 167 13.00 0.39 -8.92
C SER A 167 11.65 0.05 -9.56
N ARG A 168 10.61 0.78 -9.17
CA ARG A 168 9.24 0.67 -9.69
C ARG A 168 9.04 1.29 -11.07
N LEU A 169 9.93 2.19 -11.53
CA LEU A 169 9.77 2.90 -12.80
C LEU A 169 9.92 1.99 -14.03
N PRO A 170 10.97 1.15 -14.16
CA PRO A 170 11.14 0.31 -15.33
C PRO A 170 9.98 -0.67 -15.54
N VAL A 171 9.48 -1.25 -14.45
CA VAL A 171 8.36 -2.20 -14.47
C VAL A 171 7.09 -1.52 -15.01
N ARG A 172 6.79 -0.30 -14.54
CA ARG A 172 5.65 0.49 -15.04
C ARG A 172 5.77 0.80 -16.53
N MET A 173 6.95 1.20 -16.99
CA MET A 173 7.20 1.48 -18.40
C MET A 173 6.96 0.23 -19.28
N ILE A 174 7.41 -0.95 -18.85
CA ILE A 174 7.20 -2.21 -19.58
C ILE A 174 5.70 -2.54 -19.66
N LEU A 175 4.94 -2.34 -18.58
CA LEU A 175 3.51 -2.62 -18.56
C LEU A 175 2.71 -1.67 -19.44
N GLU A 176 3.01 -0.38 -19.38
CA GLU A 176 2.39 0.62 -20.24
C GLU A 176 2.69 0.34 -21.72
N ALA A 177 3.93 -0.01 -22.05
CA ALA A 177 4.32 -0.41 -23.40
C ALA A 177 3.55 -1.65 -23.88
N ARG A 178 3.39 -2.68 -23.03
CA ARG A 178 2.61 -3.89 -23.36
C ARG A 178 1.11 -3.59 -23.50
N ALA A 179 0.56 -2.71 -22.67
CA ALA A 179 -0.84 -2.31 -22.75
C ALA A 179 -1.14 -1.56 -24.05
N ARG A 180 -0.27 -0.60 -24.42
CA ARG A 180 -0.37 0.12 -25.70
C ARG A 180 -0.25 -0.85 -26.89
N GLY A 181 0.73 -1.76 -26.88
CA GLY A 181 0.90 -2.75 -27.94
C GLY A 181 -0.31 -3.69 -28.12
N ARG A 182 -0.99 -4.08 -27.03
CA ARG A 182 -2.24 -4.86 -27.13
C ARG A 182 -3.38 -4.04 -27.73
N GLN A 183 -3.54 -2.79 -27.31
CA GLN A 183 -4.58 -1.90 -27.84
C GLN A 183 -4.37 -1.62 -29.34
N GLU A 184 -3.13 -1.34 -29.76
CA GLU A 184 -2.78 -1.15 -31.17
C GLU A 184 -2.99 -2.44 -31.98
N GLY A 185 -2.67 -3.61 -31.43
CA GLY A 185 -2.94 -4.91 -32.06
C GLY A 185 -4.43 -5.22 -32.22
N GLU A 186 -5.24 -4.90 -31.21
CA GLU A 186 -6.71 -5.02 -31.30
C GLU A 186 -7.32 -4.02 -32.28
N GLN A 187 -6.82 -2.78 -32.32
CA GLN A 187 -7.24 -1.78 -33.31
C GLN A 187 -6.89 -2.21 -34.74
N ARG A 188 -5.69 -2.76 -34.97
CA ARG A 188 -5.29 -3.32 -36.28
C ARG A 188 -6.12 -4.54 -36.68
N ARG A 189 -6.52 -5.39 -35.74
CA ARG A 189 -7.42 -6.53 -36.00
C ARG A 189 -8.87 -6.11 -36.28
N LYS A 190 -9.32 -5.00 -35.70
CA LYS A 190 -10.66 -4.45 -35.90
C LYS A 190 -10.74 -3.50 -37.11
N ALA A 191 -9.62 -2.98 -37.60
CA ALA A 191 -9.57 -2.25 -38.85
C ALA A 191 -9.90 -3.22 -40.00
N PRO A 192 -11.03 -3.05 -40.72
CA PRO A 192 -11.32 -3.87 -41.87
C PRO A 192 -10.19 -3.70 -42.88
N SER A 193 -9.82 -4.81 -43.52
CA SER A 193 -8.93 -4.86 -44.68
C SER A 193 -9.58 -4.13 -45.86
N ASP A 194 -9.69 -2.82 -45.77
CA ASP A 194 -10.23 -1.95 -46.81
C ASP A 194 -9.09 -1.20 -47.51
N LYS A 195 -8.13 -1.97 -48.03
CA LYS A 195 -7.13 -1.54 -49.04
C LYS A 195 -6.65 -2.76 -49.83
N ARG A 196 -7.56 -3.37 -50.59
CA ARG A 196 -7.24 -4.11 -51.82
C ARG A 196 -8.29 -3.77 -52.87
N THR A 197 -8.16 -2.58 -53.43
CA THR A 197 -8.60 -2.24 -54.78
C THR A 197 -7.38 -1.80 -55.55
#